data_AF-A0A429BX46-F1
#
_entry.id   AF-A0A429BX46-F1
#
_cell.length_a   1.000
_cell.length_b   1.000
_cell.length_c   1.000
_cell.angle_alpha   90.00
_cell.angle_beta   90.00
_cell.angle_gamma   90.00
#
_symmetry.space_group_name_H-M   'P 1'
#
loop_
_entity.id
_entity.type
_entity.pdbx_description
1 polymer ?
#
loop_
_entity_poly.entity_id
_entity_poly.type
_entity_poly.pdbx_seq_one_letter_code
_entity_poly.pdbx_strand_id
1 'polypeptide(L)'
;MPAGSNAKRERQYEHIKESAKDRGESTRRAKEIASRTVNKERARSGESKTASKTSTRDPKSASERGGQRSHSGAQGPTKDQLYEEAKKRNIEGRSSMTKKQLQNALGR
;
A
#
# COMPACT_ATOMS: atom_id res chain seq x y z
N MET A 1 21.14 -7.45 5.28
CA MET A 1 20.13 -8.41 5.77
C MET A 1 20.31 -8.60 7.28
N PRO A 2 19.26 -8.77 8.10
CA PRO A 2 19.44 -8.92 9.55
C PRO A 2 20.06 -10.28 9.92
N ALA A 3 21.02 -10.27 10.85
CA ALA A 3 21.72 -11.47 11.32
C ALA A 3 20.77 -12.49 11.99
N GLY A 4 21.08 -13.79 11.84
CA GLY A 4 20.31 -14.90 12.40
C GLY A 4 18.98 -15.19 11.68
N SER A 5 18.87 -14.81 10.41
CA SER A 5 17.74 -15.18 9.56
C SER A 5 17.83 -16.64 9.10
N ASN A 6 16.69 -17.31 8.97
CA ASN A 6 16.58 -18.62 8.31
C ASN A 6 16.41 -18.45 6.78
N ALA A 7 16.57 -19.55 6.03
CA ALA A 7 16.46 -19.55 4.57
C ALA A 7 15.13 -18.97 4.02
N LYS A 8 14.03 -19.08 4.78
CA LYS A 8 12.74 -18.46 4.41
C LYS A 8 12.81 -16.94 4.44
N ARG A 9 13.42 -16.37 5.48
CA ARG A 9 13.59 -14.91 5.64
C ARG A 9 14.57 -14.33 4.62
N GLU A 10 15.56 -15.11 4.19
CA GLU A 10 16.51 -14.73 3.12
C GLU A 10 15.81 -14.54 1.78
N ARG A 11 15.00 -15.52 1.37
CA ARG A 11 14.19 -15.39 0.14
C ARG A 11 13.25 -14.19 0.20
N GLN A 12 12.61 -13.98 1.36
CA GLN A 12 11.71 -12.85 1.55
C GLN A 12 12.44 -11.49 1.47
N TYR A 13 13.64 -11.40 2.04
CA TYR A 13 14.46 -10.19 1.96
C TYR A 13 14.81 -9.85 0.51
N GLU A 14 15.28 -10.84 -0.25
CA GLU A 14 15.66 -10.65 -1.65
C GLU A 14 14.45 -10.25 -2.50
N HIS A 15 13.31 -10.94 -2.35
CA HIS A 15 12.08 -10.61 -3.06
C HIS A 15 11.61 -9.17 -2.78
N ILE A 16 11.60 -8.73 -1.52
CA ILE A 16 11.18 -7.36 -1.18
C ILE A 16 12.18 -6.33 -1.72
N LYS A 17 13.48 -6.64 -1.67
CA LYS A 17 14.53 -5.76 -2.20
C LYS A 17 14.38 -5.59 -3.70
N GLU A 18 14.14 -6.67 -4.42
CA GLU A 18 13.91 -6.67 -5.87
C GLU A 18 12.64 -5.89 -6.22
N SER A 19 11.49 -6.23 -5.62
CA SER A 19 10.24 -5.51 -5.85
C SER A 19 10.29 -4.02 -5.48
N ALA A 20 11.16 -3.61 -4.55
CA ALA A 20 11.36 -2.19 -4.25
C ALA A 20 12.20 -1.50 -5.35
N LYS A 21 13.24 -2.17 -5.86
CA LYS A 21 14.04 -1.66 -6.99
C LYS A 21 13.21 -1.53 -8.26
N ASP A 22 12.38 -2.52 -8.55
CA ASP A 22 11.52 -2.52 -9.75
C ASP A 22 10.51 -1.36 -9.75
N ARG A 23 10.13 -0.89 -8.55
CA ARG A 23 9.31 0.31 -8.35
C ARG A 23 10.08 1.62 -8.44
N GLY A 24 11.37 1.59 -8.77
CA GLY A 24 12.24 2.75 -8.93
C GLY A 24 12.96 3.19 -7.66
N GLU A 25 12.93 2.40 -6.58
CA GLU A 25 13.58 2.77 -5.33
C GLU A 25 15.11 2.57 -5.41
N SER A 26 15.88 3.49 -4.83
CA SER A 26 17.34 3.35 -4.77
C SER A 26 17.77 2.06 -4.04
N THR A 27 18.90 1.47 -4.44
CA THR A 27 19.39 0.21 -3.87
C THR A 27 19.55 0.24 -2.35
N ARG A 28 20.04 1.35 -1.80
CA ARG A 28 20.18 1.58 -0.35
C ARG A 28 18.83 1.54 0.34
N ARG A 29 17.84 2.21 -0.25
CA ARG A 29 16.50 2.34 0.30
C ARG A 29 15.68 1.05 0.15
N ALA A 30 15.83 0.33 -0.95
CA ALA A 30 15.29 -1.01 -1.14
C ALA A 30 15.81 -2.00 -0.08
N LYS A 31 17.13 -2.00 0.19
CA LYS A 31 17.74 -2.83 1.24
C LYS A 31 17.20 -2.50 2.64
N GLU A 32 16.96 -1.21 2.92
CA GLU A 32 16.39 -0.74 4.18
C GLU A 32 14.95 -1.22 4.36
N ILE A 33 14.12 -1.06 3.31
CA ILE A 33 12.73 -1.53 3.29
C ILE A 33 12.66 -3.03 3.53
N ALA A 34 13.45 -3.81 2.78
CA ALA A 34 13.51 -5.25 2.93
C ALA A 34 13.93 -5.67 4.34
N SER A 35 14.95 -5.02 4.92
CA SER A 35 15.42 -5.34 6.27
C SER A 35 14.35 -5.05 7.33
N ARG A 36 13.67 -3.91 7.23
CA ARG A 36 12.61 -3.52 8.18
C ARG A 36 11.41 -4.45 8.12
N THR A 37 10.99 -4.83 6.92
CA THR A 37 9.86 -5.74 6.74
C THR A 37 10.16 -7.12 7.33
N VAL A 38 11.32 -7.70 7.01
CA VAL A 38 11.75 -9.00 7.54
C VAL A 38 11.93 -8.98 9.05
N ASN A 39 12.54 -7.93 9.62
CA ASN A 39 12.68 -7.80 11.08
C ASN A 39 11.33 -7.74 11.79
N LYS A 40 10.36 -7.03 11.22
CA LYS A 40 9.02 -6.93 11.79
C LYS A 40 8.30 -8.28 11.77
N GLU A 41 8.46 -9.06 10.70
CA GLU A 41 7.88 -10.41 10.67
C GLU A 41 8.56 -11.37 11.63
N ARG A 42 9.90 -11.34 11.72
CA ARG A 42 10.65 -12.15 12.70
C ARG A 42 10.23 -11.83 14.14
N ALA A 43 10.01 -10.57 14.46
CA ALA A 43 9.55 -10.16 15.78
C ALA A 43 8.13 -10.65 16.10
N ARG A 44 7.25 -10.79 15.10
CA ARG A 44 5.89 -11.33 15.30
C ARG A 44 5.84 -12.84 15.40
N SER A 45 6.66 -13.54 14.63
CA SER A 45 6.70 -15.00 14.64
C SER A 45 7.57 -15.57 15.77
N GLY A 46 8.15 -14.72 16.62
CA GLY A 46 9.03 -15.14 17.71
C GLY A 46 10.42 -15.58 17.24
N GLU A 47 10.78 -15.39 15.97
CA GLU A 47 12.08 -15.72 15.39
C GLU A 47 13.19 -14.70 15.74
N SER A 48 12.83 -13.60 16.41
CA SER A 48 13.76 -12.56 16.84
C SER A 48 13.96 -12.61 18.35
N LYS A 49 15.22 -12.58 18.80
CA LYS A 49 15.59 -12.46 20.22
C LYS A 49 15.07 -11.15 20.84
N THR A 50 14.91 -10.12 20.02
CA THR A 50 14.44 -8.79 20.43
C THR A 50 13.15 -8.43 19.69
N ALA A 51 12.11 -8.03 20.40
CA ALA A 51 10.83 -7.62 19.82
C ALA A 51 10.37 -6.30 20.45
N SER A 52 10.09 -5.29 19.62
CA SER A 52 9.46 -4.05 20.10
C SER A 52 7.96 -4.23 20.24
N LYS A 53 7.34 -3.52 21.20
CA LYS A 53 5.86 -3.49 21.36
C LYS A 53 5.15 -3.12 20.06
N THR A 54 5.73 -2.23 19.26
CA THR A 54 5.18 -1.81 17.95
C THR A 54 5.31 -2.87 16.86
N SER A 55 6.24 -3.82 17.00
CA SER A 55 6.38 -4.91 16.03
C SER A 55 5.36 -6.03 16.29
N THR A 56 5.03 -6.27 17.56
CA THR A 56 4.12 -7.35 17.99
C THR A 56 2.67 -6.93 18.17
N ARG A 57 2.41 -5.70 18.63
CA ARG A 57 1.04 -5.18 18.87
C ARG A 57 0.44 -4.43 17.69
N ASP A 58 1.18 -4.22 16.60
CA ASP A 58 0.59 -3.64 15.39
C ASP A 58 -0.38 -4.67 14.79
N PRO A 59 -1.68 -4.35 14.71
CA PRO A 59 -2.71 -5.29 14.29
C PRO A 59 -2.52 -5.80 12.86
N LYS A 60 -1.66 -5.15 12.04
CA LYS A 60 -1.44 -5.55 10.64
C LYS A 60 0.03 -5.80 10.31
N SER A 61 0.31 -6.91 9.64
CA SER A 61 1.60 -7.20 9.02
C SER A 61 1.92 -6.22 7.90
N ALA A 62 3.21 -6.09 7.58
CA ALA A 62 3.62 -5.29 6.43
C ALA A 62 2.99 -5.85 5.15
N SER A 63 2.93 -7.18 5.05
CA SER A 63 2.31 -7.94 3.97
C SER A 63 0.79 -7.73 3.91
N GLU A 64 0.06 -7.82 5.03
CA GLU A 64 -1.40 -7.54 5.08
C GLU A 64 -1.73 -6.08 4.71
N ARG A 65 -0.90 -5.13 5.15
CA ARG A 65 -1.09 -3.71 4.80
C ARG A 65 -0.85 -3.46 3.31
N GLY A 66 0.12 -4.15 2.71
CA GLY A 66 0.35 -4.18 1.28
C GLY A 66 -0.87 -4.75 0.56
N GLY A 67 -1.29 -5.96 0.95
CA GLY A 67 -2.42 -6.72 0.42
C GLY A 67 -3.73 -5.93 0.34
N GLN A 68 -4.10 -5.24 1.43
CA GLN A 68 -5.30 -4.40 1.49
C GLN A 68 -5.26 -3.20 0.52
N ARG A 69 -4.09 -2.80 0.03
CA ARG A 69 -3.90 -1.65 -0.85
C ARG A 69 -3.64 -2.05 -2.30
N SER A 70 -3.34 -3.32 -2.58
CA SER A 70 -2.91 -3.81 -3.90
C SER A 70 -4.05 -4.09 -4.89
N HIS A 71 -5.32 -4.06 -4.47
CA HIS A 71 -6.45 -4.45 -5.33
C HIS A 71 -7.51 -3.38 -5.54
N SER A 72 -7.29 -2.16 -5.03
CA SER A 72 -8.31 -1.10 -5.13
C SER A 72 -8.30 -0.36 -6.48
N GLY A 73 -7.29 -0.56 -7.32
CA GLY A 73 -7.08 0.19 -8.55
C GLY A 73 -7.05 1.71 -8.34
N ALA A 74 -6.85 2.48 -9.40
CA ALA A 74 -7.22 3.89 -9.37
C ALA A 74 -8.75 3.97 -9.42
N GLN A 75 -9.43 4.32 -8.32
CA GLN A 75 -10.90 4.39 -8.26
C GLN A 75 -11.52 5.55 -9.07
N GLY A 76 -10.76 6.13 -10.00
CA GLY A 76 -11.11 7.34 -10.71
C GLY A 76 -11.29 8.55 -9.80
N PRO A 77 -11.78 9.67 -10.36
CA PRO A 77 -12.09 10.88 -9.61
C PRO A 77 -13.09 10.60 -8.48
N THR A 78 -13.04 11.36 -7.39
CA THR A 78 -14.04 11.27 -6.31
C THR A 78 -15.38 11.85 -6.75
N LYS A 79 -16.47 11.53 -6.03
CA LYS A 79 -17.79 12.14 -6.29
C LYS A 79 -17.70 13.66 -6.26
N ASP A 80 -16.95 14.23 -5.32
CA ASP A 80 -16.82 15.68 -5.14
C ASP A 80 -16.05 16.33 -6.29
N GLN A 81 -15.01 15.67 -6.79
CA GLN A 81 -14.28 16.13 -7.99
C GLN A 81 -15.20 16.16 -9.22
N LEU A 82 -16.02 15.12 -9.40
CA LEU A 82 -16.99 15.06 -10.49
C LEU A 82 -18.12 16.07 -10.29
N TYR A 83 -18.53 16.33 -9.05
CA TYR A 83 -19.55 17.32 -8.72
C TYR A 83 -19.07 18.74 -9.05
N GLU A 84 -17.83 19.09 -8.67
CA GLU A 84 -17.26 20.40 -9.02
C GLU A 84 -17.03 20.54 -10.53
N GLU A 85 -16.63 19.46 -11.22
CA GLU A 85 -16.53 19.48 -12.69
C GLU A 85 -17.91 19.66 -13.35
N ALA A 86 -18.93 18.94 -12.87
CA ALA A 86 -20.31 19.09 -13.31
C ALA A 86 -20.88 20.49 -13.00
N LYS A 87 -20.49 21.10 -11.88
CA LYS A 87 -20.83 22.48 -11.52
C LYS A 87 -20.20 23.48 -12.47
N LYS A 88 -18.91 23.33 -12.79
CA LYS A 88 -18.21 24.19 -13.78
C LYS A 88 -18.81 24.10 -15.18
N ARG A 89 -19.31 22.91 -15.55
CA ARG A 89 -20.00 22.67 -16.82
C ARG A 89 -21.51 22.96 -16.79
N ASN A 90 -22.03 23.52 -15.69
CA ASN A 90 -23.44 23.85 -15.50
C ASN A 90 -24.42 22.68 -15.75
N ILE A 91 -24.03 21.46 -15.35
CA ILE A 91 -24.91 20.28 -15.44
C ILE A 91 -26.07 20.43 -14.44
N GLU A 92 -27.30 20.40 -14.94
CA GLU A 92 -28.49 20.43 -14.11
C GLU A 92 -28.72 19.10 -13.38
N GLY A 93 -29.30 19.14 -12.18
CA GLY A 93 -29.52 17.95 -11.36
C GLY A 93 -28.25 17.32 -10.74
N ARG A 94 -27.06 17.91 -10.97
CA ARG A 94 -25.76 17.45 -10.43
C ARG A 94 -25.73 17.14 -8.93
N SER A 95 -26.48 17.88 -8.11
CA SER A 95 -26.56 17.71 -6.65
C SER A 95 -27.24 16.41 -6.23
N SER A 96 -28.16 15.92 -7.06
CA SER A 96 -28.88 14.66 -6.83
C SER A 96 -28.18 13.46 -7.46
N MET A 97 -27.14 13.69 -8.29
CA MET A 97 -26.45 12.62 -9.00
C MET A 97 -25.49 11.84 -8.09
N THR A 98 -25.48 10.52 -8.28
CA THR A 98 -24.47 9.62 -7.73
C THR A 98 -23.14 9.77 -8.46
N LYS A 99 -22.05 9.24 -7.89
CA LYS A 99 -20.72 9.23 -8.53
C LYS A 99 -20.78 8.73 -9.98
N LYS A 100 -21.51 7.64 -10.23
CA LYS A 100 -21.67 7.03 -11.56
C LYS A 100 -22.47 7.92 -12.52
N GLN A 101 -23.54 8.55 -12.04
CA GLN A 101 -24.32 9.49 -12.85
C GLN A 101 -23.52 10.74 -13.22
N LEU A 102 -22.68 11.25 -12.31
CA LEU A 102 -21.78 12.37 -12.60
C LEU A 102 -20.71 11.99 -13.63
N GLN A 103 -20.16 10.76 -13.59
CA GLN A 103 -19.23 10.27 -14.62
C GLN A 103 -19.91 10.24 -15.99
N ASN A 104 -21.10 9.62 -16.06
CA ASN A 104 -21.87 9.53 -17.30
C ASN A 104 -22.22 10.93 -17.86
N ALA A 105 -22.66 11.85 -17.01
CA ALA A 105 -23.01 13.22 -17.42
C ALA A 105 -21.79 14.02 -17.91
N LEU A 106 -20.58 13.65 -17.47
CA LEU A 106 -19.31 14.24 -17.91
C LEU A 106 -18.67 13.50 -19.10
N GLY A 107 -19.29 12.42 -19.58
CA GLY A 107 -18.78 11.61 -20.69
C GLY A 107 -17.56 10.76 -20.33
N ARG A 108 -17.51 10.23 -19.10
CA ARG A 108 -16.44 9.37 -18.59
C ARG A 108 -16.92 7.98 -18.21
#